data_AF-A0A1H4Y1C4-F1
#
_entry.id   AF-A0A1H4Y1C4-F1
#
_cell.length_a   1.000
_cell.length_b   1.000
_cell.length_c   1.000
_cell.angle_alpha   90.00
_cell.angle_beta   90.00
_cell.angle_gamma   90.00
#
_symmetry.space_group_name_H-M   'P 1'
#
loop_
_entity.id
_entity.type
_entity.pdbx_description
1 polymer ?
#
loop_
_entity_poly.entity_id
_entity_poly.type
_entity_poly.pdbx_seq_one_letter_code
_entity_poly.pdbx_strand_id
1 'polypeptide(L)'
;MCQRRINRAHKKSITPSYKHLTKSEYQLIKKIEKYDQAQKGLYAPLTGFYATCQRLPNGSVNVEILTDQQLDLWDDLLKKTQILSKYEEDEIERVRHKFNSHQFTYSQSF
;
A
#
# COMPACT_ATOMS: atom_id res chain seq x y z
N MET A 1 -19.19 -8.84 29.50
CA MET A 1 -17.72 -8.67 29.59
C MET A 1 -16.94 -9.37 28.47
N CYS A 2 -17.50 -10.37 27.74
CA CYS A 2 -16.78 -11.13 26.70
C CYS A 2 -16.52 -10.38 25.37
N GLN A 3 -17.42 -9.51 24.90
CA GLN A 3 -17.24 -8.79 23.62
C GLN A 3 -15.94 -7.97 23.54
N ARG A 4 -15.56 -7.30 24.65
CA ARG A 4 -14.36 -6.43 24.68
C ARG A 4 -13.06 -7.23 24.49
N ARG A 5 -13.03 -8.49 24.93
CA ARG A 5 -11.84 -9.36 24.79
C ARG A 5 -11.72 -9.91 23.37
N ILE A 6 -12.84 -10.30 22.76
CA ILE A 6 -12.89 -10.76 21.36
C ILE A 6 -12.46 -9.64 20.41
N ASN A 7 -12.99 -8.43 20.58
CA ASN A 7 -12.62 -7.27 19.76
C ASN A 7 -11.13 -6.91 19.89
N ARG A 8 -10.53 -7.11 21.07
CA ARG A 8 -9.10 -6.84 21.30
C ARG A 8 -8.20 -7.91 20.70
N ALA A 9 -8.57 -9.18 20.76
CA ALA A 9 -7.85 -10.28 20.12
C ALA A 9 -7.90 -10.17 18.60
N HIS A 10 -9.09 -9.90 18.05
CA HIS A 10 -9.30 -9.64 16.62
C HIS A 10 -8.51 -8.42 16.13
N LYS A 11 -8.49 -7.32 16.91
CA LYS A 11 -7.67 -6.15 16.57
C LYS A 11 -6.17 -6.48 16.55
N LYS A 12 -5.68 -7.33 17.47
CA LYS A 12 -4.28 -7.77 17.52
C LYS A 12 -3.88 -8.67 16.37
N SER A 13 -4.77 -9.56 15.90
CA SER A 13 -4.47 -10.44 14.76
C SER A 13 -4.43 -9.69 13.42
N ILE A 14 -5.07 -8.52 13.34
CA ILE A 14 -5.10 -7.68 12.13
C ILE A 14 -4.02 -6.59 12.17
N THR A 15 -3.42 -6.31 13.33
CA THR A 15 -2.39 -5.28 13.41
C THR A 15 -1.05 -5.81 12.91
N PRO A 16 -0.42 -5.14 11.93
CA PRO A 16 0.89 -5.56 11.48
C PRO A 16 1.92 -5.41 12.61
N SER A 17 2.70 -6.46 12.79
CA SER A 17 3.82 -6.56 13.72
C SER A 17 5.12 -6.42 12.95
N TYR A 18 5.95 -5.47 13.37
CA TYR A 18 7.25 -5.17 12.75
C TYR A 18 8.44 -5.62 13.60
N LYS A 19 8.20 -6.38 14.69
CA LYS A 19 9.21 -6.70 15.71
C LYS A 19 10.42 -7.47 15.19
N HIS A 20 10.27 -8.20 14.09
CA HIS A 20 11.29 -9.06 13.48
C HIS A 20 12.12 -8.33 12.41
N LEU A 21 11.83 -7.04 12.17
CA LEU A 21 12.56 -6.22 11.20
C LEU A 21 13.63 -5.40 11.91
N THR A 22 14.78 -5.25 11.25
CA THR A 22 15.76 -4.24 11.64
C THR A 22 15.21 -2.84 11.37
N LYS A 23 15.89 -1.80 11.88
CA LYS A 23 15.48 -0.40 11.64
C LYS A 23 15.46 -0.04 10.16
N SER A 24 16.42 -0.52 9.36
CA SER A 24 16.47 -0.29 7.91
C SER A 24 15.37 -1.04 7.18
N GLU A 25 15.14 -2.31 7.52
CA GLU A 25 14.05 -3.12 6.94
C GLU A 25 12.68 -2.53 7.28
N TYR A 26 12.50 -2.01 8.51
CA TYR A 26 11.29 -1.30 8.91
C TYR A 26 11.06 -0.03 8.07
N GLN A 27 12.11 0.74 7.81
CA GLN A 27 11.99 1.92 6.94
C GLN A 27 11.63 1.52 5.51
N LEU A 28 12.23 0.44 4.99
CA LEU A 28 11.93 -0.07 3.66
C LEU A 28 10.49 -0.60 3.56
N ILE A 29 10.02 -1.40 4.52
CA ILE A 29 8.62 -1.89 4.49
C ILE A 29 7.62 -0.74 4.55
N LYS A 30 7.91 0.34 5.30
CA LYS A 30 7.07 1.54 5.30
C LYS A 30 7.06 2.26 3.96
N LYS A 31 8.16 2.23 3.20
CA LYS A 31 8.19 2.74 1.83
C LYS A 31 7.40 1.83 0.88
N ILE A 32 7.51 0.51 1.04
CA ILE A 32 6.72 -0.47 0.27
C ILE A 32 5.22 -0.27 0.52
N GLU A 33 4.79 -0.12 1.77
CA GLU A 33 3.38 0.15 2.11
C GLU A 33 2.87 1.43 1.44
N LYS A 34 3.68 2.51 1.45
CA LYS A 34 3.33 3.77 0.75
C LYS A 34 3.24 3.59 -0.76
N TYR A 35 4.17 2.84 -1.34
CA TYR A 35 4.14 2.50 -2.77
C TYR A 35 2.87 1.72 -3.12
N ASP A 36 2.53 0.67 -2.36
CA ASP A 36 1.35 -0.15 -2.58
C ASP A 36 0.05 0.65 -2.45
N GLN A 37 -0.01 1.56 -1.46
CA GLN A 37 -1.12 2.48 -1.30
C GLN A 37 -1.26 3.44 -2.49
N ALA A 38 -0.14 3.97 -2.99
CA ALA A 38 -0.14 4.85 -4.16
C ALA A 38 -0.54 4.10 -5.44
N GLN A 39 -0.04 2.88 -5.65
CA GLN A 39 -0.44 2.00 -6.74
C GLN A 39 -1.94 1.70 -6.70
N LYS A 40 -2.49 1.37 -5.53
CA LYS A 40 -3.94 1.23 -5.36
C LYS A 40 -4.67 2.55 -5.64
N GLY A 41 -4.15 3.67 -5.14
CA GLY A 41 -4.71 4.99 -5.40
C GLY A 41 -4.81 5.32 -6.90
N LEU A 42 -3.87 4.86 -7.71
CA LEU A 42 -3.89 5.06 -9.17
C LEU A 42 -4.78 4.03 -9.89
N TYR A 43 -4.63 2.74 -9.57
CA TYR A 43 -5.10 1.63 -10.40
C TYR A 43 -6.16 0.74 -9.76
N ALA A 44 -6.61 1.01 -8.52
CA ALA A 44 -7.62 0.19 -7.90
C ALA A 44 -8.88 0.11 -8.77
N PRO A 45 -9.47 -1.09 -8.96
CA PRO A 45 -10.73 -1.22 -9.67
C PRO A 45 -11.80 -0.36 -9.00
N LEU A 46 -12.53 0.42 -9.79
CA LEU A 46 -13.65 1.29 -9.37
C LEU A 46 -13.28 2.50 -8.49
N THR A 47 -12.22 2.45 -7.69
CA THR A 47 -11.85 3.51 -6.75
C THR A 47 -10.53 4.21 -7.05
N GLY A 48 -9.71 3.63 -7.93
CA GLY A 48 -8.45 4.24 -8.37
C GLY A 48 -8.69 5.45 -9.25
N PHE A 49 -7.73 6.39 -9.24
CA PHE A 49 -7.76 7.62 -10.03
C PHE A 49 -8.10 7.36 -11.50
N TYR A 50 -7.45 6.37 -12.13
CA TYR A 50 -7.70 6.05 -13.53
C TYR A 50 -9.03 5.34 -13.82
N ALA A 51 -9.67 4.78 -12.79
CA ALA A 51 -11.00 4.19 -12.91
C ALA A 51 -12.11 5.24 -12.78
N THR A 52 -11.86 6.32 -12.04
CA THR A 52 -12.85 7.38 -11.78
C THR A 52 -12.76 8.55 -12.75
N CYS A 53 -11.61 8.75 -13.40
CA CYS A 53 -11.45 9.82 -14.39
C CYS A 53 -12.13 9.50 -15.72
N GLN A 54 -12.71 10.54 -16.34
CA GLN A 54 -13.24 10.45 -17.69
C GLN A 54 -12.12 10.18 -18.70
N ARG A 55 -12.38 9.26 -19.62
CA ARG A 55 -11.44 8.87 -20.67
C ARG A 55 -11.82 9.47 -22.00
N LEU A 56 -10.81 9.79 -22.79
CA LEU A 56 -10.93 10.09 -24.20
C LEU A 56 -11.28 8.81 -24.98
N PRO A 57 -11.78 8.92 -26.24
CA PRO A 57 -12.11 7.76 -27.07
C PRO A 57 -10.94 6.80 -27.33
N ASN A 58 -9.70 7.30 -27.24
CA ASN A 58 -8.46 6.52 -27.35
C ASN A 58 -8.09 5.76 -26.05
N GLY A 59 -8.89 5.87 -24.99
CA GLY A 59 -8.67 5.24 -23.69
C GLY A 59 -7.73 5.98 -22.74
N SER A 60 -7.12 7.10 -23.15
CA SER A 60 -6.32 7.93 -22.24
C SER A 60 -7.20 8.75 -21.31
N VAL A 61 -6.67 9.15 -20.15
CA VAL A 61 -7.36 10.11 -19.28
C VAL A 61 -7.50 11.44 -20.01
N ASN A 62 -8.68 12.05 -19.94
CA ASN A 62 -8.85 13.42 -20.39
C ASN A 62 -8.30 14.37 -19.31
N VAL A 63 -7.05 14.78 -19.45
CA VAL A 63 -6.35 15.60 -18.45
C VAL A 63 -6.88 17.04 -18.42
N GLU A 64 -7.39 17.55 -19.55
CA GLU A 64 -7.84 18.94 -19.71
C GLU A 64 -9.06 19.28 -18.85
N ILE A 65 -9.83 18.28 -18.45
CA ILE A 65 -11.05 18.45 -17.65
C ILE A 65 -10.85 18.14 -16.16
N LEU A 66 -9.63 17.76 -15.76
CA LEU A 66 -9.32 17.50 -14.36
C LEU A 66 -9.26 18.81 -13.58
N THR A 67 -9.73 18.78 -12.34
CA THR A 67 -9.57 19.91 -11.43
C THR A 67 -8.13 19.98 -10.91
N ASP A 68 -7.70 21.16 -10.47
CA ASP A 68 -6.37 21.33 -9.84
C ASP A 68 -6.13 20.34 -8.70
N GLN A 69 -7.16 20.05 -7.89
CA GLN A 69 -7.07 19.07 -6.81
C GLN A 69 -6.82 17.63 -7.31
N GLN A 70 -7.39 17.27 -8.45
CA GLN A 70 -7.17 15.96 -9.07
C GLN A 70 -5.76 15.86 -9.66
N LEU A 71 -5.26 16.94 -10.26
CA LEU A 71 -3.90 17.02 -10.78
C LEU A 71 -2.88 16.93 -9.63
N ASP A 72 -3.08 17.65 -8.53
CA ASP A 72 -2.24 17.57 -7.33
C ASP A 72 -2.21 16.14 -6.75
N LEU A 73 -3.38 15.49 -6.67
CA LEU A 73 -3.48 14.10 -6.22
C LEU A 73 -2.73 13.15 -7.16
N TRP A 74 -2.87 13.34 -8.47
CA TRP A 74 -2.21 12.52 -9.47
C TRP A 74 -0.68 12.63 -9.36
N ASP A 75 -0.17 13.84 -9.27
CA ASP A 75 1.26 14.12 -9.09
C ASP A 75 1.82 13.53 -7.79
N ASP A 76 1.10 13.67 -6.67
CA ASP A 76 1.51 13.09 -5.39
C ASP A 76 1.56 11.55 -5.45
N LEU A 77 0.56 10.93 -6.07
CA LEU A 77 0.53 9.47 -6.24
C LEU A 77 1.69 9.00 -7.14
N LEU A 78 1.97 9.68 -8.25
CA LEU A 78 3.09 9.37 -9.13
C LEU A 78 4.45 9.54 -8.45
N LYS A 79 4.62 10.58 -7.63
CA LYS A 79 5.85 10.74 -6.83
C LYS A 79 6.02 9.58 -5.84
N LYS A 80 4.93 9.13 -5.22
CA LYS A 80 4.96 8.02 -4.25
C LYS A 80 5.25 6.67 -4.90
N THR A 81 4.85 6.44 -6.16
CA THR A 81 5.23 5.20 -6.87
C THR A 81 6.73 5.16 -7.21
N GLN A 82 7.41 6.30 -7.27
CA GLN A 82 8.84 6.36 -7.53
C GLN A 82 9.72 6.13 -6.28
N ILE A 83 9.14 6.06 -5.07
CA ILE A 83 9.91 5.95 -3.81
C ILE A 83 10.82 4.72 -3.76
N LEU A 84 10.44 3.64 -4.44
CA LEU A 84 11.20 2.38 -4.47
C LEU A 84 12.26 2.33 -5.58
N SER A 85 12.29 3.29 -6.52
CA SER A 85 13.21 3.29 -7.66
C SER A 85 14.71 3.26 -7.30
N LYS A 86 15.05 3.60 -6.05
CA LYS A 86 16.43 3.65 -5.54
C LYS A 86 16.87 2.35 -4.86
N TYR A 87 16.00 1.36 -4.78
CA TYR A 87 16.26 0.09 -4.12
C TYR A 87 16.34 -1.02 -5.16
N GLU A 88 17.21 -2.00 -4.90
CA GLU A 88 17.28 -3.20 -5.71
C GLU A 88 16.02 -4.05 -5.52
N GLU A 89 15.53 -4.65 -6.60
CA GLU A 89 14.31 -5.47 -6.58
C GLU A 89 14.43 -6.65 -5.60
N ASP A 90 15.59 -7.30 -5.58
CA ASP A 90 15.91 -8.41 -4.67
C ASP A 90 15.83 -7.99 -3.20
N GLU A 91 16.27 -6.76 -2.87
CA GLU A 91 16.19 -6.24 -1.50
C GLU A 91 14.74 -6.00 -1.08
N ILE A 92 13.95 -5.41 -1.97
CA ILE A 92 12.51 -5.16 -1.76
C ILE A 92 11.79 -6.50 -1.52
N GLU A 93 12.02 -7.48 -2.38
CA GLU A 93 11.38 -8.79 -2.29
C GLU A 93 11.78 -9.53 -1.00
N ARG A 94 13.07 -9.53 -0.66
CA ARG A 94 13.57 -10.16 0.58
C ARG A 94 12.88 -9.58 1.82
N VAL A 95 12.81 -8.26 1.93
CA VAL A 95 12.19 -7.60 3.10
C VAL A 95 10.68 -7.82 3.13
N ARG A 96 10.01 -7.80 1.96
CA ARG A 96 8.58 -8.09 1.84
C ARG A 96 8.26 -9.53 2.24
N HIS A 97 9.04 -10.49 1.77
CA HIS A 97 8.91 -11.90 2.13
C HIS A 97 9.13 -12.10 3.64
N LYS A 98 10.17 -11.50 4.20
CA LYS A 98 10.45 -11.54 5.65
C LYS A 98 9.28 -10.98 6.47
N PHE A 99 8.70 -9.86 6.04
CA PHE A 99 7.55 -9.25 6.71
C PHE A 99 6.29 -10.13 6.63
N ASN A 100 5.99 -10.67 5.44
CA ASN A 100 4.80 -11.49 5.22
C ASN A 100 4.87 -12.83 5.96
N SER A 101 6.03 -13.50 5.96
CA SER A 101 6.21 -14.79 6.63
C SER A 101 5.97 -14.72 8.13
N HIS A 102 6.24 -13.57 8.75
CA HIS A 102 6.01 -13.34 10.18
C HIS A 102 4.66 -12.70 10.49
N GLN A 103 3.87 -12.32 9.48
CA GLN A 103 2.51 -11.81 9.67
C GLN A 103 1.48 -12.93 9.86
N PHE A 104 1.65 -14.06 9.16
CA PHE A 104 0.66 -15.14 9.14
C PHE A 104 1.00 -16.33 10.07
N THR A 105 2.11 -16.28 10.81
CA THR A 105 2.47 -17.35 11.76
C THR A 105 1.60 -17.38 13.01
N TYR A 106 0.82 -16.34 13.31
CA TYR A 106 -0.10 -16.32 14.45
C TYR A 106 -1.50 -16.89 14.16
N SER A 107 -1.79 -17.33 12.92
CA SER A 107 -3.10 -17.92 12.56
C SER A 107 -3.14 -19.45 12.54
N GLN A 108 -2.05 -20.15 12.87
CA GLN A 108 -2.02 -21.63 12.89
C GLN A 108 -2.16 -22.24 14.30
N SER A 109 -2.57 -21.46 15.30
CA SER A 109 -2.84 -21.97 16.65
C SER A 109 -4.32 -21.75 17.00
N PHE A 110 -5.19 -22.55 16.40
CA PHE A 110 -6.57 -22.75 16.86
C PHE A 110 -6.84 -24.24 16.99
#